data_AF-A0A2X3F0T6-F1
#
_entry.id   AF-A0A2X3F0T6-F1
#
_cell.length_a   1.000
_cell.length_b   1.000
_cell.length_c   1.000
_cell.angle_alpha   90.00
_cell.angle_beta   90.00
_cell.angle_gamma   90.00
#
_symmetry.space_group_name_H-M   'P 1'
#
loop_
_entity.id
_entity.type
_entity.pdbx_description
1 polymer ?
#
loop_
_entity_poly.entity_id
_entity_poly.type
_entity_poly.pdbx_seq_one_letter_code
_entity_poly.pdbx_strand_id
1 'polypeptide(L)'
;MQVLDKVGVKWPHCLQVAGENGCAQLKIEEGERIFLGSNAGGIRKTTSMDFIFQHEQYLREFDLIHSGCYSYMETHLPQLRELNIPVSFDFSDDFVLEQALPLCRYVDFAFFSCADYSLAQTREIVQQAQASGSRIVCATRGDEGAILLTGRIGISRRPITSLPSIQWVQVMLLLPLSFAIFWPNLRVTSAKRLPRACKKQQLSRHKFA
;
A
#
# COMPACT_ATOMS: atom_id res chain seq x y z
N MET A 1 6.69 -4.50 -20.80
CA MET A 1 6.02 -5.66 -20.16
C MET A 1 6.97 -6.76 -19.66
N GLN A 2 8.22 -6.84 -20.14
CA GLN A 2 9.20 -7.88 -19.75
C GLN A 2 9.31 -8.22 -18.25
N VAL A 3 9.14 -7.25 -17.35
CA VAL A 3 9.23 -7.51 -15.90
C VAL A 3 8.03 -8.32 -15.41
N LEU A 4 6.80 -7.98 -15.84
CA LEU A 4 5.59 -8.72 -15.46
C LEU A 4 5.66 -10.17 -15.92
N ASP A 5 6.14 -10.40 -17.15
CA ASP A 5 6.31 -11.74 -17.69
C ASP A 5 7.32 -12.57 -16.86
N LYS A 6 8.44 -11.95 -16.45
CA LYS A 6 9.46 -12.61 -15.61
C LYS A 6 8.94 -13.03 -14.24
N VAL A 7 8.02 -12.25 -13.65
CA VAL A 7 7.43 -12.56 -12.34
C VAL A 7 6.10 -13.33 -12.44
N GLY A 8 5.68 -13.69 -13.65
CA GLY A 8 4.46 -14.47 -13.88
C GLY A 8 3.16 -13.71 -13.67
N VAL A 9 3.18 -12.37 -13.69
CA VAL A 9 1.97 -11.55 -13.58
C VAL A 9 1.36 -11.38 -14.96
N LYS A 10 0.13 -11.91 -15.13
CA LYS A 10 -0.65 -11.76 -16.36
C LYS A 10 -1.16 -10.33 -16.49
N TRP A 11 -1.16 -9.79 -17.71
CA TRP A 11 -1.61 -8.43 -18.01
C TRP A 11 -2.51 -8.34 -19.26
N PRO A 12 -3.46 -9.27 -19.49
CA PRO A 12 -4.23 -9.35 -20.75
C PRO A 12 -5.06 -8.10 -21.05
N HIS A 13 -5.43 -7.35 -20.00
CA HIS A 13 -6.22 -6.12 -20.10
C HIS A 13 -5.39 -4.86 -19.76
N CYS A 14 -4.06 -4.91 -19.86
CA CYS A 14 -3.25 -3.71 -19.65
C CYS A 14 -3.29 -2.83 -20.90
N LEU A 15 -3.94 -1.67 -20.79
CA LEU A 15 -4.02 -0.69 -21.85
C LEU A 15 -2.63 -0.11 -22.16
N GLN A 16 -2.26 -0.12 -23.45
CA GLN A 16 -1.05 0.55 -23.94
C GLN A 16 -1.45 1.85 -24.64
N VAL A 17 -0.88 2.96 -24.18
CA VAL A 17 -1.15 4.30 -24.70
C VAL A 17 0.17 4.98 -25.02
N ALA A 18 0.19 5.80 -26.07
CA ALA A 18 1.35 6.63 -26.37
C ALA A 18 1.51 7.74 -25.32
N GLY A 19 2.69 7.82 -24.70
CA GLY A 19 3.04 8.82 -23.70
C GLY A 19 4.14 8.35 -22.76
N GLU A 20 4.64 9.24 -21.92
CA GLU A 20 5.68 8.91 -20.94
C GLU A 20 5.09 8.12 -19.77
N ASN A 21 5.73 7.02 -19.38
CA ASN A 21 5.35 6.30 -18.17
C ASN A 21 5.57 7.16 -16.91
N GLY A 22 4.82 6.87 -15.84
CA GLY A 22 5.10 7.42 -14.52
C GLY A 22 6.54 7.08 -14.08
N CYS A 23 7.26 8.09 -13.62
CA CYS A 23 8.67 7.99 -13.23
C CYS A 23 8.90 8.83 -11.97
N ALA A 24 9.61 8.24 -11.00
CA ALA A 24 10.12 8.92 -9.81
C ALA A 24 11.64 8.82 -9.80
N GLN A 25 12.31 9.93 -9.53
CA GLN A 25 13.75 10.00 -9.36
C GLN A 25 14.07 10.00 -7.87
N LEU A 26 14.97 9.12 -7.47
CA LEU A 26 15.36 8.94 -6.09
C LEU A 26 16.85 8.67 -5.98
N LYS A 27 17.46 9.20 -4.93
CA LYS A 27 18.81 8.86 -4.50
C LYS A 27 18.74 8.12 -3.18
N ILE A 28 19.75 7.29 -2.92
CA ILE A 28 19.90 6.63 -1.64
C ILE A 28 21.06 7.30 -0.91
N GLU A 29 20.79 7.94 0.23
CA GLU A 29 21.82 8.52 1.10
C GLU A 29 21.72 7.87 2.48
N GLU A 30 22.85 7.35 2.97
CA GLU A 30 22.94 6.63 4.23
C GLU A 30 21.95 5.45 4.39
N GLY A 31 21.40 4.92 3.30
CA GLY A 31 20.40 3.85 3.30
C GLY A 31 18.95 4.35 3.35
N GLU A 32 18.73 5.67 3.37
CA GLU A 32 17.43 6.30 3.23
C GLU A 32 17.14 6.67 1.78
N ARG A 33 15.87 6.54 1.36
CA ARG A 33 15.42 6.96 0.03
C ARG A 33 15.06 8.44 0.08
N ILE A 34 15.73 9.24 -0.74
CA ILE A 34 15.45 10.66 -0.89
C ILE A 34 14.87 10.88 -2.28
N PHE A 35 13.60 11.29 -2.32
CA PHE A 35 12.92 11.63 -3.56
C PHE A 35 13.43 12.97 -4.09
N LEU A 36 13.90 12.95 -5.35
CA LEU A 36 14.40 14.13 -6.05
C LEU A 36 13.31 14.79 -6.90
N GLY A 37 12.33 14.02 -7.32
CA GLY A 37 11.20 14.49 -8.12
C GLY A 37 10.47 13.34 -8.80
N SER A 38 9.40 13.67 -9.51
CA SER A 38 8.69 12.73 -10.37
C SER A 38 8.08 13.49 -11.56
N ASN A 39 7.68 12.78 -12.61
CA ASN A 39 6.83 13.33 -13.66
C ASN A 39 5.33 13.25 -13.30
N ALA A 40 5.00 13.16 -12.00
CA ALA A 40 3.65 13.13 -11.47
C ALA A 40 2.72 12.11 -12.15
N GLY A 41 3.22 10.91 -12.43
CA GLY A 41 2.43 9.79 -12.98
C GLY A 41 2.41 9.68 -14.50
N GLY A 42 2.97 10.65 -15.24
CA GLY A 42 3.03 10.59 -16.70
C GLY A 42 1.66 10.36 -17.36
N ILE A 43 1.61 9.50 -18.38
CA ILE A 43 0.41 9.17 -19.15
C ILE A 43 -0.72 8.57 -18.31
N ARG A 44 -0.41 7.97 -17.14
CA ARG A 44 -1.41 7.46 -16.20
C ARG A 44 -2.23 8.59 -15.59
N LYS A 45 -1.68 9.79 -15.37
CA LYS A 45 -2.44 10.91 -14.81
C LYS A 45 -3.52 11.44 -15.77
N THR A 46 -3.31 11.32 -17.07
CA THR A 46 -4.17 11.95 -18.10
C THR A 46 -5.03 10.97 -18.88
N THR A 47 -4.74 9.67 -18.80
CA THR A 47 -5.56 8.61 -19.43
C THR A 47 -6.61 8.14 -18.44
N SER A 48 -7.89 7.99 -18.78
CA SER A 48 -8.87 7.43 -17.82
C SER A 48 -8.66 5.92 -17.59
N MET A 49 -9.06 5.42 -16.42
CA MET A 49 -9.15 3.97 -16.13
C MET A 49 -10.53 3.37 -16.45
N ASP A 50 -11.47 4.15 -17.00
CA ASP A 50 -12.83 3.67 -17.32
C ASP A 50 -12.85 2.39 -18.18
N PHE A 51 -11.81 2.18 -19.00
CA PHE A 51 -11.70 1.02 -19.86
C PHE A 51 -11.78 -0.32 -19.10
N ILE A 52 -11.40 -0.36 -17.81
CA ILE A 52 -11.44 -1.60 -17.02
C ILE A 52 -12.87 -2.13 -16.85
N PHE A 53 -13.88 -1.25 -16.86
CA PHE A 53 -15.28 -1.63 -16.71
C PHE A 53 -15.86 -2.25 -18.00
N GLN A 54 -15.11 -2.26 -19.10
CA GLN A 54 -15.44 -3.08 -20.26
C GLN A 54 -15.11 -4.57 -20.02
N HIS A 55 -14.41 -4.87 -18.91
CA HIS A 55 -13.93 -6.20 -18.55
C HIS A 55 -14.45 -6.65 -17.18
N GLU A 56 -15.68 -6.28 -16.81
CA GLU A 56 -16.24 -6.64 -15.49
C GLU A 56 -16.24 -8.15 -15.23
N GLN A 57 -16.48 -8.98 -16.24
CA GLN A 57 -16.45 -10.44 -16.08
C GLN A 57 -15.06 -10.90 -15.60
N TYR A 58 -14.00 -10.38 -16.18
CA TYR A 58 -12.63 -10.65 -15.76
C TYR A 58 -12.36 -10.13 -14.34
N LEU A 59 -12.81 -8.92 -14.01
CA LEU A 59 -12.65 -8.38 -12.66
C LEU A 59 -13.30 -9.28 -11.60
N ARG A 60 -14.48 -9.84 -11.90
CA ARG A 60 -15.23 -10.74 -11.01
C ARG A 60 -14.60 -12.12 -10.82
N GLU A 61 -13.55 -12.47 -11.56
CA GLU A 61 -12.77 -13.69 -11.33
C GLU A 61 -11.83 -13.56 -10.11
N PHE A 62 -11.61 -12.35 -9.60
CA PHE A 62 -10.68 -12.08 -8.49
C PHE A 62 -11.40 -11.93 -7.15
N ASP A 63 -10.74 -12.39 -6.09
CA ASP A 63 -11.21 -12.25 -4.71
C ASP A 63 -11.00 -10.84 -4.12
N LEU A 64 -10.17 -10.02 -4.76
CA LEU A 64 -9.77 -8.70 -4.27
C LEU A 64 -9.30 -7.81 -5.42
N ILE A 65 -9.72 -6.53 -5.39
CA ILE A 65 -9.15 -5.48 -6.24
C ILE A 65 -8.30 -4.56 -5.36
N HIS A 66 -7.08 -4.27 -5.79
CA HIS A 66 -6.18 -3.33 -5.12
C HIS A 66 -5.86 -2.12 -6.02
N SER A 67 -5.84 -0.94 -5.42
CA SER A 67 -5.43 0.32 -6.05
C SER A 67 -4.78 1.24 -4.99
N GLY A 68 -4.27 2.40 -5.42
CA GLY A 68 -3.84 3.45 -4.51
C GLY A 68 -3.95 4.85 -5.12
N CYS A 69 -3.63 5.88 -4.34
CA CYS A 69 -3.78 7.29 -4.70
C CYS A 69 -3.03 7.70 -5.98
N TYR A 70 -1.89 7.06 -6.28
CA TYR A 70 -1.14 7.33 -7.52
C TYR A 70 -1.72 6.63 -8.77
N SER A 71 -2.81 5.87 -8.63
CA SER A 71 -3.52 5.25 -9.76
C SER A 71 -4.60 6.17 -10.34
N TYR A 72 -4.98 7.24 -9.63
CA TYR A 72 -6.07 8.17 -9.98
C TYR A 72 -7.41 7.45 -10.15
N MET A 73 -7.77 6.64 -9.16
CA MET A 73 -8.91 5.71 -9.16
C MET A 73 -10.01 6.12 -8.16
N GLU A 74 -9.85 7.23 -7.45
CA GLU A 74 -10.75 7.69 -6.40
C GLU A 74 -12.18 7.87 -6.92
N THR A 75 -12.33 8.41 -8.13
CA THR A 75 -13.63 8.60 -8.79
C THR A 75 -14.28 7.30 -9.24
N HIS A 76 -13.51 6.21 -9.36
CA HIS A 76 -13.96 4.89 -9.81
C HIS A 76 -14.32 3.95 -8.67
N LEU A 77 -13.96 4.30 -7.43
CA LEU A 77 -14.28 3.50 -6.24
C LEU A 77 -15.78 3.19 -6.09
N PRO A 78 -16.73 4.11 -6.35
CA PRO A 78 -18.16 3.78 -6.32
C PRO A 78 -18.53 2.66 -7.30
N GLN A 79 -18.03 2.71 -8.54
CA GLN A 79 -18.34 1.71 -9.56
C GLN A 79 -17.65 0.37 -9.26
N LEU A 80 -16.42 0.38 -8.73
CA LEU A 80 -15.76 -0.83 -8.25
C LEU A 80 -16.58 -1.51 -7.13
N ARG A 81 -17.24 -0.72 -6.28
CA ARG A 81 -18.08 -1.25 -5.20
C ARG A 81 -19.29 -2.02 -5.72
N GLU A 82 -19.87 -1.61 -6.85
CA GLU A 82 -21.00 -2.30 -7.51
C GLU A 82 -20.62 -3.70 -8.02
N LEU A 83 -19.31 -3.99 -8.17
CA LEU A 83 -18.84 -5.31 -8.51
C LEU A 83 -19.00 -6.33 -7.37
N ASN A 84 -19.28 -5.89 -6.13
CA ASN A 84 -19.35 -6.76 -4.95
C ASN A 84 -18.06 -7.57 -4.71
N ILE A 85 -16.92 -7.04 -5.17
CA ILE A 85 -15.59 -7.57 -4.90
C ILE A 85 -14.96 -6.69 -3.80
N PRO A 86 -14.31 -7.27 -2.79
CA PRO A 86 -13.59 -6.48 -1.81
C PRO A 86 -12.56 -5.54 -2.45
N VAL A 87 -12.48 -4.31 -1.95
CA VAL A 87 -11.53 -3.30 -2.44
C VAL A 87 -10.49 -2.97 -1.38
N SER A 88 -9.22 -3.08 -1.75
CA SER A 88 -8.10 -2.54 -1.00
C SER A 88 -7.63 -1.24 -1.65
N PHE A 89 -7.43 -0.20 -0.83
CA PHE A 89 -6.92 1.08 -1.31
C PHE A 89 -5.81 1.61 -0.40
N ASP A 90 -4.68 1.98 -1.02
CA ASP A 90 -3.58 2.66 -0.35
C ASP A 90 -3.65 4.18 -0.55
N PHE A 91 -3.89 4.90 0.54
CA PHE A 91 -3.95 6.36 0.55
C PHE A 91 -2.57 7.02 0.64
N SER A 92 -1.48 6.25 0.78
CA SER A 92 -0.11 6.72 0.99
C SER A 92 0.00 7.63 2.22
N ASP A 93 1.03 8.46 2.26
CA ASP A 93 1.31 9.57 3.19
C ASP A 93 0.78 10.92 2.70
N ASP A 94 0.49 11.04 1.40
CA ASP A 94 -0.01 12.25 0.75
C ASP A 94 -1.53 12.50 0.93
N PHE A 95 -2.21 11.73 1.77
CA PHE A 95 -3.66 11.84 1.93
C PHE A 95 -4.07 13.13 2.65
N VAL A 96 -5.20 13.68 2.20
CA VAL A 96 -5.94 14.72 2.91
C VAL A 96 -7.15 14.06 3.56
N LEU A 97 -7.23 14.12 4.89
CA LEU A 97 -8.20 13.32 5.66
C LEU A 97 -9.64 13.61 5.23
N GLU A 98 -9.99 14.88 5.01
CA GLU A 98 -11.32 15.31 4.57
C GLU A 98 -11.71 14.74 3.20
N GLN A 99 -10.72 14.43 2.36
CA GLN A 99 -10.92 13.82 1.04
C GLN A 99 -10.92 12.29 1.11
N ALA A 100 -10.11 11.70 1.99
CA ALA A 100 -9.97 10.26 2.13
C ALA A 100 -11.17 9.62 2.86
N LEU A 101 -11.68 10.25 3.93
CA LEU A 101 -12.75 9.67 4.74
C LEU A 101 -14.02 9.35 3.93
N PRO A 102 -14.54 10.23 3.05
CA PRO A 102 -15.71 9.90 2.23
C PRO A 102 -15.52 8.66 1.35
N LEU A 103 -14.29 8.39 0.89
CA LEU A 103 -13.95 7.25 0.03
C LEU A 103 -13.92 5.92 0.79
N CYS A 104 -13.71 5.94 2.11
CA CYS A 104 -13.64 4.74 2.95
C CYS A 104 -14.92 3.88 2.87
N ARG A 105 -16.08 4.47 2.55
CA ARG A 105 -17.34 3.73 2.35
C ARG A 105 -17.30 2.73 1.18
N TYR A 106 -16.38 2.93 0.24
CA TYR A 106 -16.19 2.07 -0.94
C TYR A 106 -14.99 1.13 -0.81
N VAL A 107 -14.20 1.25 0.27
CA VAL A 107 -12.94 0.54 0.45
C VAL A 107 -13.05 -0.38 1.66
N ASP A 108 -12.89 -1.69 1.45
CA ASP A 108 -12.92 -2.67 2.55
C ASP A 108 -11.61 -2.67 3.36
N PHE A 109 -10.47 -2.49 2.70
CA PHE A 109 -9.13 -2.46 3.32
C PHE A 109 -8.39 -1.16 3.00
N ALA A 110 -8.41 -0.21 3.95
CA ALA A 110 -7.75 1.08 3.80
C ALA A 110 -6.35 1.07 4.41
N PHE A 111 -5.36 1.59 3.68
CA PHE A 111 -3.99 1.75 4.15
C PHE A 111 -3.61 3.22 4.19
N PHE A 112 -3.00 3.64 5.30
CA PHE A 112 -2.50 5.00 5.51
C PHE A 112 -1.04 4.95 5.96
N SER A 113 -0.21 5.85 5.45
CA SER A 113 1.16 6.04 5.95
C SER A 113 1.18 7.23 6.89
N CYS A 114 1.41 6.95 8.18
CA CYS A 114 1.30 7.89 9.28
C CYS A 114 2.64 8.06 10.03
N ALA A 115 3.77 7.98 9.32
CA ALA A 115 5.10 8.09 9.91
C ALA A 115 5.36 9.45 10.60
N ASP A 116 4.77 10.54 10.10
CA ASP A 116 4.87 11.87 10.71
C ASP A 116 3.75 12.17 11.74
N TYR A 117 2.91 11.18 12.09
CA TYR A 117 1.81 11.35 13.05
C TYR A 117 2.12 10.67 14.40
N SER A 118 1.71 11.34 15.47
CA SER A 118 1.75 10.73 16.81
C SER A 118 0.79 9.54 16.92
N LEU A 119 1.05 8.64 17.89
CA LEU A 119 0.18 7.49 18.16
C LEU A 119 -1.29 7.88 18.37
N ALA A 120 -1.54 9.01 19.04
CA ALA A 120 -2.89 9.51 19.28
C ALA A 120 -3.57 9.92 17.96
N GLN A 121 -2.88 10.71 17.12
CA GLN A 121 -3.39 11.11 15.82
C GLN A 121 -3.59 9.91 14.88
N THR A 122 -2.66 8.95 14.86
CA THR A 122 -2.83 7.74 14.05
C THR A 122 -4.06 6.94 14.49
N ARG A 123 -4.30 6.81 15.80
CA ARG A 123 -5.51 6.14 16.31
C ARG A 123 -6.78 6.85 15.87
N GLU A 124 -6.79 8.17 15.93
CA GLU A 124 -7.91 8.98 15.49
C GLU A 124 -8.19 8.80 13.99
N ILE A 125 -7.16 8.86 13.13
CA ILE A 125 -7.27 8.62 11.69
C ILE A 125 -7.89 7.24 11.42
N VAL A 126 -7.35 6.20 12.06
CA VAL A 126 -7.79 4.82 11.86
C VAL A 126 -9.26 4.64 12.32
N GLN A 127 -9.64 5.26 13.44
CA GLN A 127 -11.02 5.24 13.95
C GLN A 127 -11.98 5.98 13.02
N GLN A 128 -11.61 7.17 12.53
CA GLN A 128 -12.44 7.95 11.61
C GLN A 128 -12.63 7.24 10.27
N ALA A 129 -11.58 6.63 9.72
CA ALA A 129 -11.65 5.87 8.47
C ALA A 129 -12.56 4.64 8.59
N GLN A 130 -12.46 3.90 9.70
CA GLN A 130 -13.36 2.78 9.97
C GLN A 130 -14.81 3.25 10.15
N ALA A 131 -15.04 4.31 10.93
CA ALA A 131 -16.36 4.89 11.12
C ALA A 131 -16.98 5.40 9.80
N SER A 132 -16.13 5.75 8.83
CA SER A 132 -16.53 6.20 7.50
C SER A 132 -16.80 5.04 6.51
N GLY A 133 -16.57 3.79 6.92
CA GLY A 133 -17.08 2.60 6.23
C GLY A 133 -16.05 1.50 5.95
N SER A 134 -14.75 1.76 6.10
CA SER A 134 -13.75 0.72 5.86
C SER A 134 -13.78 -0.37 6.92
N ARG A 135 -13.76 -1.63 6.50
CA ARG A 135 -13.87 -2.78 7.42
C ARG A 135 -12.59 -2.99 8.20
N ILE A 136 -11.47 -2.88 7.51
CA ILE A 136 -10.12 -3.02 8.04
C ILE A 136 -9.33 -1.78 7.65
N VAL A 137 -8.70 -1.16 8.63
CA VAL A 137 -7.85 0.02 8.42
C VAL A 137 -6.48 -0.26 9.01
N CYS A 138 -5.44 -0.10 8.20
CA CYS A 138 -4.05 -0.24 8.59
C CYS A 138 -3.34 1.10 8.45
N ALA A 139 -2.72 1.58 9.53
CA ALA A 139 -1.87 2.76 9.49
C ALA A 139 -0.44 2.39 9.87
N THR A 140 0.50 2.54 8.94
CA THR A 140 1.92 2.35 9.22
C THR A 140 2.50 3.62 9.85
N ARG A 141 3.50 3.50 10.71
CA ARG A 141 4.14 4.60 11.45
C ARG A 141 5.66 4.51 11.35
N GLY A 142 6.17 4.18 10.15
CA GLY A 142 7.61 4.01 9.91
C GLY A 142 8.24 2.97 10.83
N ASP A 143 9.30 3.36 11.53
CA ASP A 143 10.03 2.51 12.49
C ASP A 143 9.28 2.27 13.82
N GLU A 144 8.17 2.98 14.05
CA GLU A 144 7.30 2.76 15.21
C GLU A 144 6.28 1.63 15.01
N GLY A 145 6.11 1.13 13.78
CA GLY A 145 5.32 -0.07 13.48
C GLY A 145 4.02 0.24 12.74
N ALA A 146 2.95 -0.48 13.07
CA ALA A 146 1.65 -0.25 12.45
C ALA A 146 0.50 -0.49 13.44
N ILE A 147 -0.62 0.20 13.19
CA ILE A 147 -1.88 0.01 13.87
C ILE A 147 -2.85 -0.60 12.87
N LEU A 148 -3.47 -1.72 13.24
CA LEU A 148 -4.51 -2.37 12.47
C LEU A 148 -5.81 -2.32 13.27
N LEU A 149 -6.87 -1.76 12.69
CA LEU A 149 -8.20 -1.78 13.27
C LEU A 149 -9.10 -2.69 12.42
N THR A 150 -9.67 -3.71 13.04
CA THR A 150 -10.59 -4.66 12.41
C THR A 150 -11.80 -4.88 13.31
N GLY A 151 -13.01 -4.67 12.76
CA GLY A 151 -14.23 -4.69 13.58
C GLY A 151 -14.15 -3.69 14.75
N ARG A 152 -14.49 -4.09 15.99
CA ARG A 152 -14.37 -3.20 17.16
C ARG A 152 -13.04 -3.30 17.92
N ILE A 153 -12.08 -4.09 17.42
CA ILE A 153 -10.83 -4.41 18.16
C ILE A 153 -9.64 -3.85 17.39
N GLY A 154 -8.92 -2.90 18.01
CA GLY A 154 -7.65 -2.38 17.50
C GLY A 154 -6.48 -3.25 17.95
N ILE A 155 -5.69 -3.74 17.00
CA ILE A 155 -4.45 -4.49 17.23
C ILE A 155 -3.28 -3.57 16.84
N SER A 156 -2.37 -3.29 17.77
CA SER A 156 -1.14 -2.55 17.49
C SER A 156 0.05 -3.51 17.47
N ARG A 157 0.88 -3.44 16.43
CA ARG A 157 2.07 -4.29 16.29
C ARG A 157 3.28 -3.43 15.96
N ARG A 158 4.35 -3.59 16.75
CA ARG A 158 5.66 -2.98 16.45
C ARG A 158 6.22 -3.57 15.14
N PRO A 159 7.06 -2.84 14.39
CA PRO A 159 7.67 -3.39 13.20
C PRO A 159 8.60 -4.52 13.63
N ILE A 160 8.67 -5.58 12.82
CA ILE A 160 9.63 -6.66 13.01
C ILE A 160 11.02 -6.07 12.71
N THR A 161 11.66 -5.55 13.75
CA THR A 161 13.02 -5.04 13.71
C THR A 161 13.94 -6.21 14.01
N SER A 162 14.62 -6.69 12.97
CA SER A 162 15.43 -7.92 12.91
C SER A 162 14.62 -9.22 12.80
N LEU A 163 14.71 -9.84 11.62
CA LEU A 163 14.57 -11.29 11.51
C LEU A 163 15.99 -11.86 11.70
N PRO A 164 16.33 -12.50 12.83
CA PRO A 164 17.36 -13.52 12.77
C PRO A 164 16.83 -14.62 11.85
N SER A 165 17.69 -15.07 10.95
CA SER A 165 17.46 -16.19 10.05
C SER A 165 16.83 -17.37 10.79
N ILE A 166 15.78 -18.00 10.19
CA ILE A 166 15.08 -19.26 10.58
C ILE A 166 13.82 -18.98 11.46
N GLN A 167 12.58 -19.48 11.24
CA GLN A 167 11.98 -20.63 10.55
C GLN A 167 10.49 -20.33 10.24
N TRP A 168 9.96 -20.74 9.09
CA TRP A 168 8.59 -20.50 8.60
C TRP A 168 7.42 -21.22 9.34
N VAL A 169 7.49 -21.47 10.65
CA VAL A 169 6.57 -22.47 11.30
C VAL A 169 5.43 -21.88 12.16
N GLN A 170 5.17 -20.57 12.24
CA GLN A 170 4.13 -20.11 13.18
C GLN A 170 3.26 -18.93 12.74
N VAL A 171 2.74 -18.98 11.51
CA VAL A 171 1.42 -18.41 11.16
C VAL A 171 0.67 -19.45 10.32
N MET A 172 0.33 -20.57 10.95
CA MET A 172 -0.49 -21.61 10.30
C MET A 172 -1.31 -22.38 11.33
N LEU A 173 -2.15 -21.66 12.07
CA LEU A 173 -3.19 -22.24 12.91
C LEU A 173 -4.40 -21.31 12.88
N LEU A 174 -5.20 -21.47 11.82
CA LEU A 174 -6.67 -21.49 11.82
C LEU A 174 -7.14 -21.60 10.36
N LEU A 175 -7.03 -22.81 9.79
CA LEU A 175 -7.92 -23.46 8.81
C LEU A 175 -7.26 -24.80 8.38
N PRO A 176 -8.05 -25.86 8.09
CA PRO A 176 -7.62 -27.24 8.22
C PRO A 176 -6.69 -27.73 7.09
N LEU A 177 -5.99 -28.82 7.42
CA LEU A 177 -5.10 -29.66 6.61
C LEU A 177 -5.40 -29.67 5.10
N SER A 178 -4.39 -29.41 4.27
CA SER A 178 -3.67 -30.46 3.52
C SER A 178 -2.56 -29.88 2.63
N PHE A 179 -1.48 -30.66 2.52
CA PHE A 179 -0.32 -30.55 1.62
C PHE A 179 0.90 -29.71 2.05
N ALA A 180 1.92 -30.46 2.48
CA ALA A 180 3.30 -30.06 2.70
C ALA A 180 4.12 -30.27 1.42
N ILE A 181 5.04 -29.34 1.09
CA ILE A 181 6.29 -29.63 0.36
C ILE A 181 7.41 -28.72 0.90
N PHE A 182 8.56 -29.33 1.15
CA PHE A 182 9.76 -28.84 1.83
C PHE A 182 10.82 -28.38 0.80
N TRP A 183 11.62 -27.34 1.10
CA TRP A 183 13.00 -27.24 0.58
C TRP A 183 13.90 -26.39 1.51
N PRO A 184 15.04 -26.91 2.01
CA PRO A 184 15.98 -26.17 2.84
C PRO A 184 17.19 -25.67 2.02
N ASN A 185 17.70 -24.49 2.39
CA ASN A 185 19.12 -24.08 2.42
C ASN A 185 19.28 -22.60 2.04
N LEU A 186 19.38 -21.71 3.04
CA LEU A 186 20.18 -20.50 2.93
C LEU A 186 20.62 -20.05 4.33
N ARG A 187 21.94 -20.04 4.59
CA ARG A 187 22.54 -19.42 5.77
C ARG A 187 22.83 -17.95 5.45
N VAL A 188 22.46 -17.04 6.35
CA VAL A 188 22.90 -15.64 6.32
C VAL A 188 23.54 -15.31 7.66
N THR A 189 24.80 -14.86 7.62
CA THR A 189 25.60 -14.37 8.75
C THR A 189 25.29 -12.89 9.02
N SER A 190 25.06 -12.53 10.28
CA SER A 190 24.66 -11.18 10.72
C SER A 190 25.84 -10.19 10.76
N ALA A 191 25.65 -8.98 10.22
CA ALA A 191 26.46 -7.81 10.55
C ALA A 191 25.69 -6.89 11.52
N LYS A 192 26.36 -6.47 12.60
CA LYS A 192 25.81 -5.65 13.70
C LYS A 192 25.51 -4.22 13.22
N ARG A 193 24.37 -3.66 13.68
CA ARG A 193 23.92 -2.28 13.41
C ARG A 193 24.24 -1.39 14.62
N LEU A 194 24.84 -0.22 14.39
CA LEU A 194 25.08 0.85 15.39
C LEU A 194 23.93 1.88 15.35
N PRO A 195 23.65 2.61 16.46
CA PRO A 195 22.50 3.50 16.57
C PRO A 195 22.73 4.86 15.87
N ARG A 196 21.70 5.38 15.19
CA ARG A 196 21.69 6.69 14.52
C ARG A 196 21.25 7.81 15.46
N ALA A 197 21.95 8.94 15.40
CA ALA A 197 21.56 10.20 16.03
C ALA A 197 21.13 11.23 14.96
N CYS A 198 19.89 11.72 15.09
CA CYS A 198 19.37 13.08 14.87
C CYS A 198 19.99 14.01 13.80
N LYS A 199 19.22 14.36 12.74
CA LYS A 199 18.47 15.65 12.58
C LYS A 199 17.90 15.83 11.17
N LYS A 200 16.61 16.20 11.09
CA LYS A 200 15.91 16.76 9.92
C LYS A 200 16.51 18.14 9.57
N GLN A 201 16.74 18.41 8.28
CA GLN A 201 16.74 19.78 7.74
C GLN A 201 15.58 19.92 6.76
N GLN A 202 14.76 20.94 7.02
CA GLN A 202 13.63 21.38 6.22
C GLN A 202 14.08 21.71 4.80
N LEU A 203 13.36 21.20 3.79
CA LEU A 203 13.32 21.81 2.47
C LEU A 203 11.90 22.25 2.19
N SER A 204 11.80 23.55 1.98
CA SER A 204 10.62 24.37 1.80
C SER A 204 9.75 23.90 0.63
N ARG A 205 8.44 23.88 0.87
CA ARG A 205 7.38 23.94 -0.14
C ARG A 205 7.69 25.06 -1.13
N HIS A 206 8.01 24.72 -2.38
CA HIS A 206 7.84 25.63 -3.50
C HIS A 206 6.86 25.02 -4.49
N LYS A 207 5.76 25.77 -4.62
CA LYS A 207 4.71 25.66 -5.62
C LYS A 207 5.33 25.59 -7.00
N PHE A 208 4.84 24.69 -7.85
CA PHE A 208 4.83 24.92 -9.28
C PHE A 208 3.42 24.69 -9.79
N ALA A 209 2.94 25.74 -10.47
CA ALA A 209 1.71 25.80 -11.25
C ALA A 209 1.80 24.86 -12.46
#